data_AF-A0A9B0WL46-F1
#
_entry.id   AF-A0A9B0WL46-F1
#
_cell.length_a   1.000
_cell.length_b   1.000
_cell.length_c   1.000
_cell.angle_alpha   90.00
_cell.angle_beta   90.00
_cell.angle_gamma   90.00
#
_symmetry.space_group_name_H-M   'P 1'
#
loop_
_entity.id
_entity.type
_entity.pdbx_description
1 polymer ?
#
loop_
_entity_poly.entity_id
_entity_poly.type
_entity_poly.pdbx_seq_one_letter_code
_entity_poly.pdbx_strand_id
1 'polypeptide(L)'
;MEELFDTFQDEMGFPKVEDDGPEEKDRVAESRPNFNTPQVLRFEEPLANFLNEQHRTVKELLEQLKMKKSSAKQQQEVERVKPKSDKVPQTLVLDLAQRKRLQQQMQQHVQLLTQIHLLASSNPNLSSEASTTRVFLKELGTFAQSSIALHHQFNPKFQTLFQPCNLMGAMQLIEDFSTHVSIDWSPRKTVKKPAYEFPCLPKQVAWILATSKVFMYPELLPLCSLQAKDPEDKSFFTKAEDNLLALGLKHFECTEFPKPLISKYLLTCKTVHQLTVRIKNLTLSRAPDNIVKFYKKTKQLPVLVKCCEEIQPHQWKPPVEREEHRLPFWLKSILVPNRPVCHPSRRNCSALLKVLER
;
A
#
# COMPACT_ATOMS: atom_id res chain seq x y z
N MET A 1 25.81 -18.63 -25.89
CA MET A 1 24.83 -17.86 -25.09
C MET A 1 23.70 -18.78 -24.61
N GLU A 2 24.00 -20.06 -24.33
CA GLU A 2 23.10 -20.97 -23.61
C GLU A 2 23.59 -21.16 -22.16
N GLU A 3 24.88 -20.93 -21.89
CA GLU A 3 25.47 -21.03 -20.55
C GLU A 3 25.13 -19.88 -19.58
N LEU A 4 24.58 -18.76 -20.07
CA LEU A 4 24.10 -17.66 -19.20
C LEU A 4 22.63 -17.85 -18.76
N PHE A 5 21.91 -18.76 -19.42
CA PHE A 5 20.53 -19.12 -19.08
C PHE A 5 20.45 -20.29 -18.08
N ASP A 6 21.50 -21.09 -17.93
CA ASP A 6 21.59 -22.11 -16.88
C ASP A 6 21.87 -21.50 -15.50
N THR A 7 22.64 -20.40 -15.43
CA THR A 7 23.00 -19.78 -14.14
C THR A 7 21.79 -19.17 -13.40
N PHE A 8 20.73 -18.81 -14.12
CA PHE A 8 19.46 -18.33 -13.53
C PHE A 8 18.42 -19.43 -13.28
N GLN A 9 18.60 -20.63 -13.85
CA GLN A 9 17.73 -21.79 -13.59
C GLN A 9 18.14 -22.51 -12.29
N ASP A 10 19.45 -22.54 -11.99
CA ASP A 10 19.99 -23.25 -10.83
C ASP A 10 19.72 -22.53 -9.49
N GLU A 11 19.54 -21.20 -9.49
CA GLU A 11 19.31 -20.43 -8.25
C GLU A 11 17.84 -20.50 -7.74
N MET A 12 16.92 -21.03 -8.54
CA MET A 12 15.48 -21.04 -8.27
C MET A 12 14.80 -22.42 -8.32
N GLY A 13 15.56 -23.53 -8.36
CA GLY A 13 15.08 -24.87 -7.96
C GLY A 13 13.71 -25.32 -8.50
N PHE A 14 13.43 -25.20 -9.80
CA PHE A 14 12.23 -25.74 -10.44
C PHE A 14 12.57 -26.77 -11.54
N PRO A 15 11.92 -27.96 -11.57
CA PRO A 15 12.10 -28.92 -12.66
C PRO A 15 11.40 -28.46 -13.95
N LYS A 16 12.07 -28.64 -15.09
CA LYS A 16 11.55 -28.40 -16.45
C LYS A 16 10.34 -29.29 -16.72
N VAL A 17 9.22 -28.69 -17.12
CA VAL A 17 8.09 -29.38 -17.74
C VAL A 17 7.72 -28.61 -19.00
N GLU A 18 7.94 -29.25 -20.15
CA GLU A 18 7.40 -28.86 -21.44
C GLU A 18 5.87 -29.07 -21.42
N ASP A 19 5.10 -28.16 -21.99
CA ASP A 19 3.69 -28.42 -22.29
C ASP A 19 3.28 -27.75 -23.60
N ASP A 20 2.82 -28.61 -24.50
CA ASP A 20 2.33 -28.36 -25.86
C ASP A 20 1.01 -27.57 -25.86
N GLY A 21 0.72 -26.89 -26.98
CA GLY A 21 -0.53 -26.14 -27.21
C GLY A 21 -1.79 -27.02 -27.39
N PRO A 22 -2.93 -26.51 -27.93
CA PRO A 22 -3.05 -25.35 -28.82
C PRO A 22 -4.23 -24.38 -28.53
N GLU A 23 -4.26 -23.34 -29.38
CA GLU A 23 -5.19 -22.19 -29.46
C GLU A 23 -6.67 -22.55 -29.69
N GLU A 24 -7.59 -21.70 -29.21
CA GLU A 24 -8.78 -21.38 -30.00
C GLU A 24 -9.27 -19.93 -29.79
N LYS A 25 -9.56 -19.29 -30.92
CA LYS A 25 -10.06 -17.93 -31.07
C LYS A 25 -11.58 -17.94 -30.93
N ASP A 26 -12.14 -16.93 -30.26
CA ASP A 26 -13.21 -16.15 -30.88
C ASP A 26 -13.42 -14.80 -30.18
N ARG A 27 -13.40 -13.74 -31.01
CA ARG A 27 -13.63 -12.35 -30.61
C ARG A 27 -15.07 -11.98 -30.94
N VAL A 28 -15.81 -11.46 -29.95
CA VAL A 28 -17.00 -10.63 -30.18
C VAL A 28 -16.81 -9.29 -29.50
N ALA A 29 -17.08 -8.23 -30.24
CA ALA A 29 -16.73 -6.84 -29.94
C ALA A 29 -17.77 -6.12 -29.06
N GLU A 30 -17.20 -5.31 -28.16
CA GLU A 30 -17.66 -4.02 -27.59
C GLU A 30 -18.92 -3.92 -26.69
N SER A 31 -18.70 -3.45 -25.45
CA SER A 31 -18.87 -2.04 -25.07
C SER A 31 -18.85 -1.89 -23.54
N ARG A 32 -17.80 -1.24 -22.97
CA ARG A 32 -17.81 -0.68 -21.61
C ARG A 32 -16.58 0.19 -21.34
N PRO A 33 -16.70 1.25 -20.52
CA PRO A 33 -15.67 2.25 -20.35
C PRO A 33 -14.43 1.63 -19.70
N ASN A 34 -13.29 1.81 -20.37
CA ASN A 34 -12.00 1.31 -19.93
C ASN A 34 -11.46 2.23 -18.82
N PHE A 35 -11.68 1.85 -17.57
CA PHE A 35 -10.99 2.46 -16.44
C PHE A 35 -10.67 1.40 -15.39
N ASN A 36 -9.42 0.96 -15.36
CA ASN A 36 -8.64 0.63 -14.15
C ASN A 36 -7.13 0.47 -14.45
N THR A 37 -6.63 1.22 -15.43
CA THR A 37 -5.21 1.56 -15.50
C THR A 37 -5.16 2.96 -16.07
N PRO A 38 -4.71 3.99 -15.34
CA PRO A 38 -4.36 5.24 -15.98
C PRO A 38 -3.27 4.91 -16.99
N GLN A 39 -3.60 4.96 -18.28
CA GLN A 39 -2.64 4.69 -19.37
C GLN A 39 -1.53 5.75 -19.45
N VAL A 40 -1.52 6.75 -18.55
CA VAL A 40 -0.42 7.68 -18.33
C VAL A 40 -0.41 8.13 -16.85
N LEU A 41 -0.25 7.21 -15.89
CA LEU A 41 0.46 7.59 -14.67
C LEU A 41 1.90 7.13 -14.86
N ARG A 42 2.78 8.07 -15.21
CA ARG A 42 4.20 7.90 -14.93
C ARG A 42 4.32 7.75 -13.43
N PHE A 43 4.47 6.51 -12.97
CA PHE A 43 4.96 6.28 -11.64
C PHE A 43 6.36 6.91 -11.58
N GLU A 44 6.67 7.61 -10.50
CA GLU A 44 8.00 8.01 -10.04
C GLU A 44 7.95 7.75 -8.53
N GLU A 45 8.89 7.14 -7.82
CA GLU A 45 9.97 6.16 -8.09
C GLU A 45 10.00 5.31 -6.79
N PRO A 46 9.78 3.96 -6.81
CA PRO A 46 10.79 2.99 -7.26
C PRO A 46 10.26 1.91 -8.21
N LEU A 47 8.94 1.84 -8.42
CA LEU A 47 8.30 0.88 -9.33
C LEU A 47 8.59 1.21 -10.81
N ALA A 48 8.74 2.49 -11.12
CA ALA A 48 9.01 2.96 -12.47
C ALA A 48 10.44 2.68 -12.93
N ASN A 49 11.43 2.78 -12.03
CA ASN A 49 12.82 2.48 -12.39
C ASN A 49 12.99 1.00 -12.72
N PHE A 50 12.37 0.10 -11.93
CA PHE A 50 12.39 -1.32 -12.24
C PHE A 50 11.68 -1.66 -13.57
N LEU A 51 10.49 -1.09 -13.82
CA LEU A 51 9.77 -1.34 -15.08
C LEU A 51 10.48 -0.72 -16.29
N ASN A 52 11.08 0.46 -16.14
CA ASN A 52 11.87 1.13 -17.17
C ASN A 52 13.19 0.41 -17.46
N GLU A 53 13.86 -0.13 -16.44
CA GLU A 53 15.06 -0.97 -16.60
C GLU A 53 14.72 -2.24 -17.38
N GLN A 54 13.69 -2.98 -16.98
CA GLN A 54 13.25 -4.18 -17.70
C GLN A 54 12.86 -3.87 -19.16
N HIS A 55 12.13 -2.76 -19.40
CA HIS A 55 11.81 -2.32 -20.75
C HIS A 55 13.05 -1.88 -21.56
N ARG A 56 14.03 -1.22 -20.94
CA ARG A 56 15.30 -0.85 -21.61
C ARG A 56 16.09 -2.10 -21.99
N THR A 57 16.24 -3.05 -21.08
CA THR A 57 17.00 -4.28 -21.34
C THR A 57 16.35 -5.13 -22.43
N VAL A 58 15.01 -5.25 -22.43
CA VAL A 58 14.27 -5.97 -23.50
C VAL A 58 14.38 -5.23 -24.83
N LYS A 59 14.31 -3.88 -24.81
CA LYS A 59 14.45 -3.08 -26.03
C LYS A 59 15.86 -3.18 -26.62
N GLU A 60 16.91 -3.16 -25.80
CA GLU A 60 18.29 -3.32 -26.24
C GLU A 60 18.55 -4.74 -26.79
N LEU A 61 18.02 -5.78 -26.16
CA LEU A 61 18.08 -7.15 -26.68
C LEU A 61 17.33 -7.29 -28.01
N LEU A 62 16.16 -6.67 -28.13
CA LEU A 62 15.38 -6.67 -29.37
C LEU A 62 16.08 -5.86 -30.49
N GLU A 63 16.73 -4.76 -30.16
CA GLU A 63 17.56 -3.99 -31.09
C GLU A 63 18.81 -4.75 -31.51
N GLN A 64 19.49 -5.46 -30.60
CA GLN A 64 20.60 -6.35 -30.94
C GLN A 64 20.16 -7.53 -31.83
N LEU A 65 18.96 -8.08 -31.61
CA LEU A 65 18.36 -9.09 -32.48
C LEU A 65 17.95 -8.54 -33.84
N LYS A 66 17.47 -7.28 -33.90
CA LYS A 66 17.16 -6.59 -35.15
C LYS A 66 18.43 -6.25 -35.93
N MET A 67 19.49 -5.78 -35.27
CA MET A 67 20.80 -5.50 -35.88
C MET A 67 21.48 -6.78 -36.41
N LYS A 68 21.32 -7.90 -35.70
CA LYS A 68 21.75 -9.23 -36.21
C LYS A 68 20.92 -9.73 -37.40
N LYS A 69 19.64 -9.32 -37.52
CA LYS A 69 18.77 -9.64 -38.67
C LYS A 69 18.88 -8.64 -39.83
N SER A 70 19.30 -7.40 -39.60
CA SER A 70 19.36 -6.33 -40.60
C SER A 70 20.74 -6.13 -41.23
N SER A 71 21.68 -7.08 -41.05
CA SER A 71 22.89 -7.16 -41.88
C SER A 71 22.61 -7.65 -43.31
N ALA A 72 21.33 -7.71 -43.72
CA ALA A 72 20.89 -7.84 -45.10
C ALA A 72 19.83 -6.77 -45.38
N LYS A 73 20.17 -5.85 -46.30
CA LYS A 73 19.36 -4.74 -46.88
C LYS A 73 19.45 -3.39 -46.16
N GLN A 74 20.37 -2.58 -46.67
CA GLN A 74 20.35 -1.12 -46.61
C GLN A 74 19.31 -0.54 -47.58
N GLN A 75 18.77 0.63 -47.21
CA GLN A 75 18.46 1.85 -48.01
C GLN A 75 17.21 2.51 -47.41
N GLN A 76 17.37 3.63 -46.71
CA GLN A 76 17.37 5.01 -47.23
C GLN A 76 15.93 5.52 -47.42
N GLU A 77 15.45 6.40 -46.53
CA GLU A 77 14.65 7.56 -46.95
C GLU A 77 14.61 8.64 -45.86
N VAL A 78 14.79 9.88 -46.32
CA VAL A 78 14.73 11.14 -45.58
C VAL A 78 13.41 11.80 -45.95
N GLU A 79 12.53 12.11 -45.01
CA GLU A 79 11.49 13.11 -45.29
C GLU A 79 11.03 13.94 -44.08
N ARG A 80 11.17 15.26 -44.29
CA ARG A 80 10.51 16.45 -43.71
C ARG A 80 9.67 16.33 -42.43
N VAL A 81 10.13 17.05 -41.41
CA VAL A 81 9.36 17.47 -40.24
C VAL A 81 8.37 18.59 -40.60
N LYS A 82 7.07 18.36 -40.39
CA LYS A 82 6.05 19.40 -40.23
C LYS A 82 5.77 19.63 -38.73
N PRO A 83 5.43 20.86 -38.30
CA PRO A 83 5.23 21.18 -36.90
C PRO A 83 4.00 20.44 -36.36
N LYS A 84 4.20 19.66 -35.30
CA LYS A 84 3.12 18.99 -34.56
C LYS A 84 2.30 20.08 -33.86
N SER A 85 0.99 20.07 -34.06
CA SER A 85 0.08 20.82 -33.21
C SER A 85 0.22 20.30 -31.79
N ASP A 86 0.48 21.18 -30.84
CA ASP A 86 0.45 20.87 -29.42
C ASP A 86 -0.97 20.39 -29.08
N LYS A 87 -1.13 19.07 -28.97
CA LYS A 87 -2.29 18.49 -28.29
C LYS A 87 -2.19 18.93 -26.84
N VAL A 88 -2.99 19.92 -26.47
CA VAL A 88 -3.21 20.31 -25.06
C VAL A 88 -3.41 19.01 -24.27
N PRO A 89 -2.59 18.71 -23.26
CA PRO A 89 -2.73 17.48 -22.48
C PRO A 89 -4.17 17.42 -21.96
N GLN A 90 -4.89 16.36 -22.33
CA GLN A 90 -6.22 16.09 -21.77
C GLN A 90 -6.07 16.01 -20.26
N THR A 91 -6.41 17.10 -19.57
CA THR A 91 -6.32 17.17 -18.12
C THR A 91 -7.47 16.35 -17.58
N LEU A 92 -7.17 15.29 -16.84
CA LEU A 92 -8.17 14.46 -16.18
C LEU A 92 -8.93 15.32 -15.17
N VAL A 93 -10.22 15.55 -15.41
CA VAL A 93 -11.08 16.29 -14.49
C VAL A 93 -11.83 15.31 -13.61
N LEU A 94 -11.59 15.40 -12.31
CA LEU A 94 -12.34 14.62 -11.31
C LEU A 94 -13.70 15.24 -11.06
N ASP A 95 -14.74 14.41 -11.05
CA ASP A 95 -16.08 14.82 -10.61
C ASP A 95 -16.12 15.10 -9.10
N LEU A 96 -17.24 15.64 -8.60
CA LEU A 96 -17.36 16.01 -7.19
C LEU A 96 -17.24 14.79 -6.24
N ALA A 97 -17.81 13.65 -6.62
CA ALA A 97 -17.76 12.43 -5.81
C ALA A 97 -16.34 11.84 -5.78
N GLN A 98 -15.64 11.88 -6.91
CA GLN A 98 -14.24 11.49 -7.05
C GLN A 98 -13.33 12.41 -6.25
N ARG A 99 -13.53 13.74 -6.31
CA ARG A 99 -12.78 14.71 -5.50
C ARG A 99 -12.94 14.47 -4.01
N LYS A 100 -14.18 14.26 -3.54
CA LYS A 100 -14.47 13.93 -2.13
C LYS A 100 -13.77 12.64 -1.70
N ARG A 101 -13.82 11.60 -2.54
CA ARG A 101 -13.14 10.33 -2.27
C ARG A 101 -11.63 10.49 -2.22
N LEU A 102 -11.04 11.23 -3.15
CA LEU A 102 -9.61 11.52 -3.15
C LEU A 102 -9.20 12.32 -1.91
N GLN A 103 -9.98 13.34 -1.53
CA GLN A 103 -9.74 14.09 -0.30
C GLN A 103 -9.74 13.17 0.93
N GLN A 104 -10.73 12.30 1.06
CA GLN A 104 -10.80 11.33 2.15
C GLN A 104 -9.57 10.40 2.16
N GLN A 105 -9.19 9.86 1.00
CA GLN A 105 -8.01 9.01 0.86
C GLN A 105 -6.73 9.73 1.24
N MET A 106 -6.59 11.02 0.91
CA MET A 106 -5.43 11.81 1.29
C MET A 106 -5.35 12.06 2.80
N GLN A 107 -6.48 12.31 3.46
CA GLN A 107 -6.53 12.42 4.91
C GLN A 107 -6.12 11.09 5.58
N GLN A 108 -6.65 9.96 5.11
CA GLN A 108 -6.31 8.63 5.61
C GLN A 108 -4.83 8.30 5.37
N HIS A 109 -4.30 8.65 4.20
CA HIS A 109 -2.91 8.44 3.85
C HIS A 109 -1.97 9.19 4.79
N VAL A 110 -2.20 10.49 5.01
CA VAL A 110 -1.42 11.29 5.98
C VAL A 110 -1.51 10.68 7.37
N GLN A 111 -2.69 10.24 7.81
CA GLN A 111 -2.84 9.57 9.09
C GLN A 111 -1.98 8.29 9.15
N LEU A 112 -2.06 7.41 8.16
CA LEU A 112 -1.30 6.16 8.11
C LEU A 112 0.22 6.40 8.09
N LEU A 113 0.71 7.34 7.28
CA LEU A 113 2.13 7.70 7.26
C LEU A 113 2.61 8.18 8.64
N THR A 114 1.83 9.04 9.29
CA THR A 114 2.16 9.56 10.62
C THR A 114 2.17 8.44 11.66
N GLN A 115 1.20 7.53 11.61
CA GLN A 115 1.13 6.37 12.52
C GLN A 115 2.35 5.47 12.38
N ILE A 116 2.74 5.14 11.14
CA ILE A 116 3.93 4.31 10.87
C ILE A 116 5.18 5.05 11.37
N HIS A 117 5.32 6.34 11.09
CA HIS A 117 6.45 7.14 11.59
C HIS A 117 6.57 7.06 13.12
N LEU A 118 5.50 7.36 13.86
CA LEU A 118 5.53 7.32 15.33
C LEU A 118 5.85 5.93 15.90
N LEU A 119 5.39 4.87 15.23
CA LEU A 119 5.65 3.49 15.65
C LEU A 119 7.05 2.99 15.28
N ALA A 120 7.64 3.54 14.22
CA ALA A 120 8.93 3.13 13.68
C ALA A 120 10.10 3.95 14.24
N SER A 121 9.92 5.24 14.51
CA SER A 121 11.00 6.18 14.85
C SER A 121 11.82 5.83 16.09
N SER A 122 11.27 5.03 17.00
CA SER A 122 11.97 4.59 18.21
C SER A 122 12.55 3.17 18.10
N ASN A 123 12.37 2.49 16.96
CA ASN A 123 12.92 1.17 16.69
C ASN A 123 14.02 1.29 15.61
N PRO A 124 15.31 1.07 15.94
CA PRO A 124 16.41 1.16 14.97
C PRO A 124 16.23 0.25 13.74
N ASN A 125 15.60 -0.92 13.92
CA ASN A 125 15.35 -1.88 12.85
C ASN A 125 14.21 -1.46 11.90
N LEU A 126 13.49 -0.37 12.22
CA LEU A 126 12.46 0.24 11.37
C LEU A 126 12.83 1.66 10.93
N SER A 127 14.13 2.00 11.01
CA SER A 127 14.62 3.34 10.69
C SER A 127 14.41 3.73 9.22
N SER A 128 14.44 2.76 8.30
CA SER A 128 14.08 2.99 6.90
C SER A 128 12.63 3.41 6.75
N GLU A 129 11.69 2.73 7.40
CA GLU A 129 10.26 3.03 7.36
C GLU A 129 9.96 4.40 7.99
N ALA A 130 10.62 4.71 9.11
CA ALA A 130 10.52 6.02 9.75
C ALA A 130 11.02 7.15 8.82
N SER A 131 12.13 6.91 8.12
CA SER A 131 12.72 7.87 7.18
C SER A 131 11.85 8.04 5.93
N THR A 132 11.40 6.95 5.32
CA THR A 132 10.54 6.97 4.13
C THR A 132 9.21 7.67 4.41
N THR A 133 8.56 7.39 5.55
CA THR A 133 7.30 8.06 5.91
C THR A 133 7.49 9.56 6.14
N ARG A 134 8.63 9.98 6.71
CA ARG A 134 8.98 11.39 6.85
C ARG A 134 9.15 12.07 5.48
N VAL A 135 9.86 11.42 4.55
CA VAL A 135 10.05 11.94 3.18
C VAL A 135 8.71 12.12 2.49
N PHE A 136 7.85 11.11 2.49
CA PHE A 136 6.53 11.19 1.85
C PHE A 136 5.63 12.30 2.42
N LEU A 137 5.65 12.52 3.74
CA LEU A 137 4.91 13.63 4.36
C LEU A 137 5.45 15.00 3.90
N LYS A 138 6.78 15.15 3.79
CA LYS A 138 7.41 16.39 3.32
C LYS A 138 7.16 16.64 1.84
N GLU A 139 7.28 15.61 1.00
CA GLU A 139 6.98 15.70 -0.43
C GLU A 139 5.53 16.12 -0.68
N LEU A 140 4.58 15.56 0.07
CA LEU A 140 3.19 15.96 -0.03
C LEU A 140 3.00 17.44 0.32
N GLY A 141 3.72 17.94 1.33
CA GLY A 141 3.79 19.37 1.66
C GLY A 141 4.35 20.23 0.53
N THR A 142 5.44 19.78 -0.11
CA THR A 142 6.03 20.45 -1.27
C THR A 142 5.05 20.51 -2.43
N PHE A 143 4.37 19.39 -2.76
CA PHE A 143 3.36 19.36 -3.82
C PHE A 143 2.19 20.31 -3.53
N ALA A 144 1.74 20.37 -2.28
CA ALA A 144 0.72 21.32 -1.86
C ALA A 144 1.17 22.78 -2.10
N GLN A 145 2.37 23.14 -1.64
CA GLN A 145 2.92 24.49 -1.78
C GLN A 145 3.11 24.88 -3.24
N SER A 146 3.71 24.00 -4.05
CA SER A 146 3.90 24.24 -5.49
C SER A 146 2.57 24.40 -6.22
N SER A 147 1.57 23.57 -5.89
CA SER A 147 0.23 23.65 -6.48
C SER A 147 -0.46 24.96 -6.11
N ILE A 148 -0.40 25.38 -4.85
CA ILE A 148 -0.97 26.65 -4.40
C ILE A 148 -0.29 27.83 -5.10
N ALA A 149 1.05 27.87 -5.13
CA ALA A 149 1.81 28.95 -5.75
C ALA A 149 1.46 29.12 -7.23
N LEU A 150 1.30 28.02 -7.97
CA LEU A 150 0.94 28.03 -9.39
C LEU A 150 -0.48 28.56 -9.64
N HIS A 151 -1.43 28.26 -8.76
CA HIS A 151 -2.83 28.64 -8.93
C HIS A 151 -3.24 29.94 -8.21
N HIS A 152 -2.44 30.42 -7.26
CA HIS A 152 -2.75 31.59 -6.43
C HIS A 152 -3.04 32.85 -7.26
N GLN A 153 -2.31 33.04 -8.37
CA GLN A 153 -2.48 34.20 -9.25
C GLN A 153 -3.85 34.24 -9.94
N PHE A 154 -4.43 33.06 -10.23
CA PHE A 154 -5.70 32.95 -10.96
C PHE A 154 -6.89 32.73 -10.04
N ASN A 155 -6.66 32.14 -8.86
CA ASN A 155 -7.71 31.86 -7.89
C ASN A 155 -7.12 31.87 -6.46
N PRO A 156 -7.25 33.00 -5.72
CA PRO A 156 -6.79 33.09 -4.33
C PRO A 156 -7.50 32.13 -3.37
N LYS A 157 -8.67 31.59 -3.76
CA LYS A 157 -9.43 30.60 -2.98
C LYS A 157 -9.13 29.15 -3.41
N PHE A 158 -8.12 28.94 -4.25
CA PHE A 158 -7.75 27.61 -4.71
C PHE A 158 -7.34 26.73 -3.52
N GLN A 159 -7.86 25.51 -3.50
CA GLN A 159 -7.52 24.50 -2.51
C GLN A 159 -7.00 23.26 -3.22
N THR A 160 -5.79 22.85 -2.85
CA THR A 160 -5.17 21.64 -3.39
C THR A 160 -5.54 20.42 -2.56
N LEU A 161 -5.85 19.30 -3.22
CA LEU A 161 -6.12 18.02 -2.55
C LEU A 161 -4.85 17.42 -1.93
N PHE A 162 -3.67 17.90 -2.33
CA PHE A 162 -2.39 17.56 -1.69
C PHE A 162 -2.22 18.18 -0.30
N GLN A 163 -3.10 19.11 0.11
CA GLN A 163 -3.10 19.69 1.46
C GLN A 163 -4.36 19.27 2.23
N PRO A 164 -4.51 17.98 2.60
CA PRO A 164 -5.58 17.57 3.48
C PRO A 164 -5.43 18.28 4.84
N CYS A 165 -6.55 18.44 5.56
CA CYS A 165 -6.58 19.22 6.79
C CYS A 165 -5.54 18.77 7.84
N ASN A 166 -5.23 17.48 7.91
CA ASN A 166 -4.27 16.91 8.86
C ASN A 166 -2.79 16.98 8.45
N LEU A 167 -2.44 17.46 7.25
CA LEU A 167 -1.05 17.45 6.78
C LEU A 167 -0.13 18.35 7.63
N MET A 168 -0.52 19.61 7.85
CA MET A 168 0.31 20.54 8.62
C MET A 168 0.50 20.07 10.07
N GLY A 169 -0.58 19.55 10.67
CA GLY A 169 -0.51 18.98 12.02
C GLY A 169 0.37 17.73 12.08
N ALA A 170 0.34 16.88 11.05
CA ALA A 170 1.20 15.71 10.95
C ALA A 170 2.69 16.10 10.83
N MET A 171 3.03 17.05 9.96
CA MET A 171 4.41 17.51 9.79
C MET A 171 4.96 18.14 11.06
N GLN A 172 4.17 18.96 11.76
CA GLN A 172 4.58 19.52 13.05
C GLN A 172 4.78 18.40 14.09
N LEU A 173 3.84 17.46 14.17
CA LEU A 173 3.87 16.37 15.15
C LEU A 173 5.11 15.48 14.99
N ILE A 174 5.53 15.15 13.77
CA ILE A 174 6.72 14.31 13.56
C ILE A 174 8.02 15.04 13.89
N GLU A 175 8.09 16.36 13.67
CA GLU A 175 9.24 17.18 14.08
C GLU A 175 9.31 17.26 15.61
N ASP A 176 8.20 17.62 16.27
CA ASP A 176 8.09 17.69 17.74
C ASP A 176 8.39 16.34 18.41
N PHE A 177 7.95 15.24 17.82
CA PHE A 177 8.21 13.90 18.33
C PHE A 177 9.71 13.58 18.31
N SER A 178 10.41 13.96 17.23
CA SER A 178 11.84 13.71 17.08
C SER A 178 12.71 14.54 18.03
N THR A 179 12.25 15.71 18.47
CA THR A 179 12.99 16.61 19.35
C THR A 179 12.71 16.39 20.84
N HIS A 180 11.49 15.96 21.19
CA HIS A 180 11.03 15.98 22.59
C HIS A 180 10.71 14.61 23.20
N VAL A 181 10.68 13.53 22.41
CA VAL A 181 10.24 12.23 22.92
C VAL A 181 11.39 11.22 22.94
N SER A 182 11.95 10.99 24.13
CA SER A 182 12.79 9.81 24.40
C SER A 182 11.87 8.65 24.80
N ILE A 183 11.63 7.71 23.89
CA ILE A 183 10.91 6.47 24.23
C ILE A 183 11.91 5.47 24.77
N ASP A 184 11.83 5.17 26.06
CA ASP A 184 12.58 4.08 26.67
C ASP A 184 12.06 2.73 26.17
N TRP A 185 12.83 2.14 25.25
CA TRP A 185 12.65 0.77 24.74
C TRP A 185 13.52 -0.25 25.47
N SER A 186 13.95 0.04 26.70
CA SER A 186 14.69 -0.93 27.51
C SER A 186 14.01 -2.30 27.41
N PRO A 187 14.74 -3.33 26.93
CA PRO A 187 14.15 -4.63 26.65
C PRO A 187 13.62 -5.16 27.98
N ARG A 188 12.29 -5.07 28.16
CA ARG A 188 11.65 -5.62 29.36
C ARG A 188 12.03 -7.09 29.40
N LYS A 189 12.61 -7.50 30.54
CA LYS A 189 13.11 -8.86 30.79
C LYS A 189 12.23 -9.89 30.10
N THR A 190 12.86 -10.68 29.23
CA THR A 190 12.27 -11.74 28.43
C THR A 190 11.67 -12.82 29.32
N VAL A 191 10.46 -12.57 29.82
CA VAL A 191 9.54 -13.66 30.13
C VAL A 191 9.25 -14.30 28.78
N LYS A 192 9.56 -15.60 28.63
CA LYS A 192 9.31 -16.39 27.42
C LYS A 192 7.82 -16.29 27.06
N LYS A 193 7.47 -15.28 26.27
CA LYS A 193 6.14 -15.07 25.75
C LYS A 193 6.01 -15.90 24.47
N PRO A 194 4.87 -16.56 24.25
CA PRO A 194 4.68 -17.35 23.04
C PRO A 194 4.86 -16.47 21.80
N ALA A 195 5.36 -17.04 20.70
CA ALA A 195 5.69 -16.35 19.44
C ALA A 195 4.51 -15.60 18.77
N TYR A 196 3.31 -15.69 19.36
CA TYR A 196 2.03 -15.16 18.90
C TYR A 196 1.51 -13.94 19.68
N GLU A 197 2.25 -13.40 20.68
CA GLU A 197 1.84 -12.17 21.35
C GLU A 197 2.22 -10.92 20.54
N PHE A 198 1.22 -10.13 20.16
CA PHE A 198 1.42 -8.83 19.51
C PHE A 198 2.03 -7.82 20.48
N PRO A 199 2.99 -6.97 20.03
CA PRO A 199 3.59 -5.97 20.90
C PRO A 199 2.57 -4.89 21.27
N CYS A 200 2.50 -4.52 22.54
CA CYS A 200 1.65 -3.41 22.99
C CYS A 200 2.16 -2.07 22.45
N LEU A 201 1.25 -1.12 22.21
CA LEU A 201 1.61 0.24 21.81
C LEU A 201 2.41 0.95 22.94
N PRO A 202 3.48 1.70 22.63
CA PRO A 202 4.14 2.57 23.60
C PRO A 202 3.14 3.58 24.19
N LYS A 203 3.21 3.84 25.51
CA LYS A 203 2.23 4.69 26.21
C LYS A 203 2.13 6.09 25.59
N GLN A 204 3.27 6.72 25.32
CA GLN A 204 3.33 8.06 24.73
C GLN A 204 2.73 8.07 23.32
N VAL A 205 3.04 7.06 22.49
CA VAL A 205 2.48 6.93 21.15
C VAL A 205 0.96 6.72 21.23
N ALA A 206 0.48 5.81 22.09
CA ALA A 206 -0.95 5.59 22.28
C ALA A 206 -1.68 6.86 22.72
N TRP A 207 -1.09 7.66 23.61
CA TRP A 207 -1.63 8.95 24.02
C TRP A 207 -1.71 9.96 22.86
N ILE A 208 -0.63 10.11 22.09
CA ILE A 208 -0.60 10.98 20.91
C ILE A 208 -1.67 10.56 19.90
N LEU A 209 -1.77 9.26 19.61
CA LEU A 209 -2.77 8.69 18.72
C LEU A 209 -4.19 8.97 19.19
N ALA A 210 -4.43 8.90 20.50
CA ALA A 210 -5.74 9.10 21.11
C ALA A 210 -6.18 10.58 21.09
N THR A 211 -5.25 11.50 21.34
CA THR A 211 -5.56 12.92 21.65
C THR A 211 -5.29 13.89 20.52
N SER A 212 -4.52 13.50 19.50
CA SER A 212 -4.26 14.38 18.36
C SER A 212 -5.35 14.26 17.29
N LYS A 213 -5.82 15.42 16.81
CA LYS A 213 -6.76 15.52 15.67
C LYS A 213 -6.19 15.05 14.33
N VAL A 214 -4.87 14.82 14.25
CA VAL A 214 -4.21 14.23 13.08
C VAL A 214 -4.79 12.84 12.79
N PHE A 215 -5.17 12.10 13.84
CA PHE A 215 -5.68 10.73 13.77
C PHE A 215 -7.22 10.66 13.75
N MET A 216 -7.87 11.48 12.94
CA MET A 216 -9.33 11.66 12.96
C MET A 216 -10.18 10.40 12.64
N TYR A 217 -9.56 9.33 12.13
CA TYR A 217 -10.19 8.04 11.79
C TYR A 217 -9.81 6.96 12.83
N PRO A 218 -10.63 6.73 13.88
CA PRO A 218 -10.36 5.70 14.88
C PRO A 218 -10.25 4.28 14.33
N GLU A 219 -10.95 3.99 13.24
CA GLU A 219 -10.97 2.68 12.58
C GLU A 219 -9.62 2.30 11.95
N LEU A 220 -8.77 3.31 11.71
CA LEU A 220 -7.42 3.13 11.17
C LEU A 220 -6.34 3.12 12.26
N LEU A 221 -6.72 3.24 13.53
CA LEU A 221 -5.76 3.19 14.64
C LEU A 221 -5.13 1.80 14.75
N PRO A 222 -3.82 1.71 15.04
CA PRO A 222 -3.16 0.43 15.19
C PRO A 222 -3.74 -0.35 16.36
N LEU A 223 -3.84 -1.67 16.20
CA LEU A 223 -4.20 -2.59 17.27
C LEU A 223 -2.99 -2.97 18.14
N CYS A 224 -1.79 -2.92 17.56
CA CYS A 224 -0.52 -3.27 18.19
C CYS A 224 0.63 -2.44 17.62
N SER A 225 1.79 -2.46 18.28
CA SER A 225 3.00 -1.82 17.77
C SER A 225 3.54 -2.54 16.53
N LEU A 226 4.40 -1.86 15.77
CA LEU A 226 5.19 -2.49 14.73
C LEU A 226 6.29 -3.35 15.36
N GLN A 227 6.58 -4.48 14.72
CA GLN A 227 7.69 -5.34 15.06
C GLN A 227 8.56 -5.50 13.82
N ALA A 228 9.84 -5.18 13.94
CA ALA A 228 10.83 -5.63 12.98
C ALA A 228 10.97 -7.14 13.16
N LYS A 229 10.22 -7.91 12.38
CA LYS A 229 10.49 -9.32 12.15
C LYS A 229 11.06 -9.43 10.74
N ASP A 230 12.03 -10.30 10.56
CA ASP A 230 12.34 -10.79 9.22
C ASP A 230 11.05 -11.33 8.59
N PRO A 231 10.86 -11.19 7.28
CA PRO A 231 9.73 -11.78 6.60
C PRO A 231 9.82 -13.31 6.74
N GLU A 232 9.23 -13.84 7.82
CA GLU A 232 8.95 -15.26 7.90
C GLU A 232 7.95 -15.56 6.78
N ASP A 233 8.30 -16.49 5.90
CA ASP A 233 7.40 -17.04 4.90
C ASP A 233 6.22 -17.72 5.60
N LYS A 234 5.21 -16.94 5.94
CA LYS A 234 4.01 -17.43 6.63
C LYS A 234 3.30 -18.38 5.69
N SER A 235 3.31 -19.67 6.03
CA SER A 235 2.74 -20.73 5.20
C SER A 235 1.20 -20.66 5.09
N PHE A 236 0.51 -20.07 6.08
CA PHE A 236 -0.95 -19.96 6.07
C PHE A 236 -1.43 -18.67 5.40
N PHE A 237 -2.61 -18.78 4.76
CA PHE A 237 -3.33 -17.65 4.17
C PHE A 237 -4.56 -17.32 5.01
N THR A 238 -4.69 -16.05 5.36
CA THR A 238 -5.89 -15.47 5.95
C THR A 238 -6.90 -15.10 4.87
N LYS A 239 -8.17 -14.94 5.27
CA LYS A 239 -9.22 -14.45 4.37
C LYS A 239 -8.91 -13.05 3.81
N ALA A 240 -8.24 -12.20 4.59
CA ALA A 240 -7.80 -10.88 4.15
C ALA A 240 -6.71 -10.98 3.06
N GLU A 241 -5.76 -11.91 3.20
CA GLU A 241 -4.74 -12.16 2.17
C GLU A 241 -5.36 -12.71 0.88
N ASP A 242 -6.39 -13.57 0.95
CA ASP A 242 -7.11 -14.02 -0.25
C ASP A 242 -7.85 -12.86 -0.95
N ASN A 243 -8.41 -11.92 -0.18
CA ASN A 243 -9.02 -10.71 -0.74
C ASN A 243 -7.97 -9.82 -1.44
N LEU A 244 -6.80 -9.62 -0.80
CA LEU A 244 -5.68 -8.89 -1.40
C LEU A 244 -5.13 -9.59 -2.64
N LEU A 245 -5.10 -10.92 -2.64
CA LEU A 245 -4.71 -11.73 -3.79
C LEU A 245 -5.66 -11.50 -4.97
N ALA A 246 -6.97 -11.55 -4.75
CA ALA A 246 -7.96 -11.27 -5.79
C ALA A 246 -7.88 -9.81 -6.29
N LEU A 247 -7.69 -8.85 -5.37
CA LEU A 247 -7.48 -7.45 -5.71
C LEU A 247 -6.24 -7.27 -6.59
N GLY A 248 -5.13 -7.89 -6.21
CA GLY A 248 -3.89 -7.87 -6.95
C GLY A 248 -4.00 -8.51 -8.33
N LEU A 249 -4.68 -9.65 -8.45
CA LEU A 249 -4.95 -10.29 -9.73
C LEU A 249 -5.79 -9.43 -10.68
N LYS A 250 -6.62 -8.54 -10.14
CA LYS A 250 -7.33 -7.52 -10.93
C LYS A 250 -6.44 -6.35 -11.27
N HIS A 251 -5.77 -5.78 -10.29
CA HIS A 251 -4.96 -4.58 -10.47
C HIS A 251 -3.82 -4.77 -11.47
N PHE A 252 -3.22 -5.97 -11.48
CA PHE A 252 -2.10 -6.32 -12.34
C PHE A 252 -2.52 -7.17 -13.55
N GLU A 253 -3.80 -7.24 -13.91
CA GLU A 253 -4.29 -8.13 -14.97
C GLU A 253 -3.69 -7.84 -16.35
N CYS A 254 -3.27 -6.60 -16.59
CA CYS A 254 -2.63 -6.16 -17.84
C CYS A 254 -1.09 -6.21 -17.79
N THR A 255 -0.50 -6.84 -16.77
CA THR A 255 0.96 -6.97 -16.62
C THR A 255 1.43 -8.38 -16.98
N GLU A 256 2.67 -8.52 -17.44
CA GLU A 256 3.26 -9.84 -17.75
C GLU A 256 3.50 -10.69 -16.49
N PHE A 257 3.77 -10.04 -15.35
CA PHE A 257 4.18 -10.70 -14.11
C PHE A 257 3.29 -10.30 -12.91
N PRO A 258 1.99 -10.63 -12.92
CA PRO A 258 1.09 -10.23 -11.85
C PRO A 258 1.47 -10.86 -10.50
N LYS A 259 1.87 -12.13 -10.45
CA LYS A 259 2.18 -12.81 -9.18
C LYS A 259 3.42 -12.23 -8.48
N PRO A 260 4.54 -11.95 -9.17
CA PRO A 260 5.65 -11.19 -8.60
C PRO A 260 5.25 -9.82 -8.04
N LEU A 261 4.42 -9.06 -8.76
CA LEU A 261 3.95 -7.75 -8.29
C LEU A 261 3.08 -7.88 -7.03
N ILE A 262 2.20 -8.90 -6.98
CA ILE A 262 1.37 -9.17 -5.79
C ILE A 262 2.24 -9.53 -4.59
N SER A 263 3.21 -10.42 -4.76
CA SER A 263 4.15 -10.82 -3.71
C SER A 263 4.94 -9.60 -3.20
N LYS A 264 5.45 -8.75 -4.10
CA LYS A 264 6.26 -7.60 -3.72
C LYS A 264 5.49 -6.45 -3.07
N TYR A 265 4.26 -6.17 -3.50
CA TYR A 265 3.56 -4.93 -3.12
C TYR A 265 2.32 -5.13 -2.25
N LEU A 266 1.71 -6.32 -2.25
CA LEU A 266 0.47 -6.57 -1.51
C LEU A 266 0.62 -7.66 -0.45
N LEU A 267 1.40 -8.69 -0.73
CA LEU A 267 1.57 -9.87 0.12
C LEU A 267 3.05 -10.14 0.35
N THR A 268 3.74 -9.17 0.96
CA THR A 268 5.20 -9.18 1.19
C THR A 268 5.72 -10.37 1.99
N CYS A 269 4.86 -11.03 2.77
CA CYS A 269 5.19 -12.25 3.52
C CYS A 269 4.81 -13.54 2.76
N LYS A 270 4.55 -13.48 1.46
CA LYS A 270 4.17 -14.62 0.62
C LYS A 270 5.03 -14.69 -0.63
N THR A 271 5.66 -15.83 -0.85
CA THR A 271 6.47 -16.07 -2.05
C THR A 271 5.60 -16.27 -3.29
N VAL A 272 6.18 -16.02 -4.48
CA VAL A 272 5.49 -16.27 -5.77
C VAL A 272 5.00 -17.71 -5.89
N HIS A 273 5.79 -18.66 -5.36
CA HIS A 273 5.41 -20.07 -5.33
C HIS A 273 4.17 -20.29 -4.44
N GLN A 274 4.15 -19.76 -3.22
CA GLN A 274 3.01 -19.85 -2.31
C GLN A 274 1.74 -19.25 -2.93
N LEU A 275 1.85 -18.08 -3.59
CA LEU A 275 0.73 -17.47 -4.30
C LEU A 275 0.23 -18.37 -5.44
N THR A 276 1.13 -18.98 -6.21
CA THR A 276 0.78 -19.87 -7.32
C THR A 276 0.01 -21.09 -6.83
N VAL A 277 0.52 -21.75 -5.79
CA VAL A 277 -0.14 -22.90 -5.15
C VAL A 277 -1.50 -22.49 -4.57
N ARG A 278 -1.58 -21.35 -3.89
CA ARG A 278 -2.84 -20.84 -3.31
C ARG A 278 -3.89 -20.57 -4.40
N ILE A 279 -3.53 -19.90 -5.49
CA ILE A 279 -4.42 -19.64 -6.61
C ILE A 279 -4.91 -20.95 -7.23
N LYS A 280 -4.01 -21.92 -7.48
CA LYS A 280 -4.37 -23.22 -8.02
C LYS A 280 -5.40 -23.91 -7.12
N ASN A 281 -5.12 -24.00 -5.82
CA ASN A 281 -5.99 -24.66 -4.84
C ASN A 281 -7.36 -24.00 -4.73
N LEU A 282 -7.42 -22.67 -4.69
CA LEU A 282 -8.69 -21.92 -4.60
C LEU A 282 -9.54 -22.02 -5.88
N THR A 283 -8.94 -22.42 -7.01
CA THR A 283 -9.61 -22.46 -8.31
C THR A 283 -9.92 -23.86 -8.79
N LEU A 284 -9.59 -24.89 -8.01
CA LEU A 284 -10.05 -26.26 -8.24
C LEU A 284 -11.59 -26.33 -8.24
N SER A 285 -12.15 -27.23 -9.05
CA SER A 285 -13.61 -27.44 -9.14
C SER A 285 -14.22 -27.74 -7.77
N ARG A 286 -13.59 -28.63 -7.01
CA ARG A 286 -13.96 -29.05 -5.65
C ARG A 286 -13.76 -27.99 -4.55
N ALA A 287 -13.07 -26.88 -4.83
CA ALA A 287 -12.84 -25.86 -3.83
C ALA A 287 -14.16 -25.14 -3.50
N PRO A 288 -14.46 -24.85 -2.22
CA PRO A 288 -15.59 -24.03 -1.83
C PRO A 288 -15.58 -22.66 -2.52
N ASP A 289 -16.74 -22.02 -2.62
CA ASP A 289 -16.84 -20.67 -3.17
C ASP A 289 -15.97 -19.70 -2.37
N ASN A 290 -15.16 -18.94 -3.10
CA ASN A 290 -14.19 -18.02 -2.54
C ASN A 290 -13.95 -16.84 -3.49
N ILE A 291 -13.32 -15.80 -2.96
CA ILE A 291 -13.10 -14.53 -3.66
C ILE A 291 -12.27 -14.69 -4.94
N VAL A 292 -11.23 -15.53 -4.91
CA VAL A 292 -10.33 -15.75 -6.06
C VAL A 292 -11.08 -16.51 -7.17
N LYS A 293 -11.85 -17.53 -6.81
CA LYS A 293 -12.71 -18.29 -7.74
C LYS A 293 -13.78 -17.41 -8.35
N PHE A 294 -14.44 -16.56 -7.55
CA PHE A 294 -15.42 -15.58 -8.02
C PHE A 294 -14.81 -14.61 -9.02
N TYR A 295 -13.66 -14.02 -8.69
CA TYR A 295 -12.95 -13.09 -9.58
C TYR A 295 -12.54 -13.77 -10.89
N LYS A 296 -11.97 -14.99 -10.85
CA LYS A 296 -11.60 -15.70 -12.08
C LYS A 296 -12.80 -15.94 -13.00
N LYS A 297 -13.97 -16.27 -12.43
CA LYS A 297 -15.19 -16.54 -13.20
C LYS A 297 -15.83 -15.28 -13.77
N THR A 298 -15.88 -14.20 -12.99
CA THR A 298 -16.70 -13.01 -13.33
C THR A 298 -15.89 -11.80 -13.79
N LYS A 299 -14.58 -11.80 -13.55
CA LYS A 299 -13.70 -10.63 -13.65
C LYS A 299 -14.15 -9.44 -12.80
N GLN A 300 -14.99 -9.69 -11.80
CA GLN A 300 -15.50 -8.69 -10.87
C GLN A 300 -14.98 -8.98 -9.46
N LEU A 301 -14.81 -7.92 -8.69
CA LEU A 301 -14.55 -8.01 -7.25
C LEU A 301 -15.82 -7.57 -6.52
N PRO A 302 -16.15 -8.18 -5.37
CA PRO A 302 -17.17 -7.66 -4.48
C PRO A 302 -16.88 -6.21 -4.12
N VAL A 303 -17.95 -5.48 -3.84
CA VAL A 303 -17.85 -4.10 -3.37
C VAL A 303 -17.07 -4.10 -2.06
N LEU A 304 -15.92 -3.43 -2.05
CA LEU A 304 -15.18 -3.18 -0.83
C LEU A 304 -16.00 -2.23 0.03
N VAL A 305 -16.36 -2.68 1.23
CA VAL A 305 -17.08 -1.85 2.21
C VAL A 305 -16.18 -0.69 2.60
N LYS A 306 -16.75 0.51 2.71
CA LYS A 306 -16.01 1.68 3.19
C LYS A 306 -15.58 1.44 4.63
N CYS A 307 -14.27 1.50 4.88
CA CYS A 307 -13.70 1.30 6.22
C CYS A 307 -13.96 2.52 7.13
N CYS A 308 -14.01 3.72 6.55
CA CYS A 308 -14.21 4.96 7.29
C CYS A 308 -15.31 5.81 6.67
N GLU A 309 -16.06 6.49 7.52
CA GLU A 309 -17.03 7.49 7.11
C GLU A 309 -16.36 8.78 6.58
N GLU A 310 -17.09 9.54 5.76
CA GLU A 310 -16.61 10.84 5.27
C GLU A 310 -16.59 11.85 6.43
N ILE A 311 -15.44 12.49 6.65
CA ILE A 311 -15.27 13.51 7.69
C ILE A 311 -15.07 14.86 7.01
N GLN A 312 -15.99 15.80 7.27
CA GLN A 312 -15.83 17.17 6.79
C GLN A 312 -14.72 17.89 7.58
N PRO A 313 -14.00 18.85 6.97
CA PRO A 313 -12.89 19.55 7.63
C PRO A 313 -13.22 20.18 8.98
N HIS A 314 -14.46 20.64 9.19
CA HIS A 314 -14.90 21.24 10.46
C HIS A 314 -15.31 20.21 11.53
N GLN A 315 -15.45 18.93 11.16
CA GLN A 315 -15.83 17.82 12.04
C GLN A 315 -14.63 16.97 12.45
N TRP A 316 -13.42 17.38 12.09
CA TRP A 316 -12.21 16.69 12.50
C TRP A 316 -11.96 16.89 14.00
N LYS A 317 -11.97 15.79 14.74
CA LYS A 317 -11.73 15.76 16.18
C LYS A 317 -10.84 14.56 16.51
N PRO A 318 -10.08 14.62 17.62
CA PRO A 318 -9.30 13.50 18.11
C PRO A 318 -10.13 12.22 18.29
N PRO A 319 -9.50 11.03 18.23
CA PRO A 319 -10.17 9.76 18.52
C PRO A 319 -10.91 9.71 19.86
N VAL A 320 -10.37 10.30 20.93
CA VAL A 320 -11.02 10.29 22.25
C VAL A 320 -12.38 10.99 22.28
N GLU A 321 -12.64 11.89 21.33
CA GLU A 321 -13.90 12.63 21.22
C GLU A 321 -14.87 11.98 20.22
N ARG A 322 -14.51 10.84 19.63
CA ARG A 322 -15.33 10.09 18.66
C ARG A 322 -16.28 9.12 19.34
N GLU A 323 -17.25 8.65 18.57
CA GLU A 323 -18.31 7.76 19.05
C GLU A 323 -17.70 6.43 19.53
N GLU A 324 -18.06 5.99 20.74
CA GLU A 324 -17.42 4.84 21.43
C GLU A 324 -17.38 3.59 20.54
N HIS A 325 -18.45 3.28 19.80
CA HIS A 325 -18.53 2.08 18.96
C HIS A 325 -17.41 2.00 17.91
N ARG A 326 -16.86 3.15 17.47
CA ARG A 326 -15.81 3.27 16.45
C ARG A 326 -14.41 3.09 17.02
N LEU A 327 -14.25 3.20 18.33
CA LEU A 327 -12.93 3.19 18.98
C LEU A 327 -12.34 1.78 19.03
N PRO A 328 -11.03 1.62 18.86
CA PRO A 328 -10.37 0.34 19.10
C PRO A 328 -10.46 -0.04 20.58
N PHE A 329 -10.36 -1.34 20.87
CA PHE A 329 -10.53 -1.89 22.22
C PHE A 329 -9.60 -1.25 23.26
N TRP A 330 -8.34 -1.00 22.89
CA TRP A 330 -7.36 -0.40 23.79
C TRP A 330 -7.76 1.03 24.20
N LEU A 331 -8.38 1.80 23.31
CA LEU A 331 -8.80 3.17 23.58
C LEU A 331 -10.07 3.21 24.43
N LYS A 332 -11.04 2.34 24.14
CA LYS A 332 -12.23 2.13 24.99
C LYS A 332 -11.83 1.85 26.44
N SER A 333 -10.80 1.02 26.62
CA SER A 333 -10.31 0.64 27.95
C SER A 333 -9.66 1.79 28.71
N ILE A 334 -9.16 2.83 28.03
CA ILE A 334 -8.58 4.03 28.65
C ILE A 334 -9.67 5.03 29.03
N LEU A 335 -10.76 5.10 28.26
CA LEU A 335 -11.81 6.10 28.41
C LEU A 335 -12.88 5.74 29.47
N VAL A 336 -12.94 4.50 29.94
CA VAL A 336 -13.92 4.06 30.94
C VAL A 336 -13.28 4.03 32.32
N PRO A 337 -13.64 4.94 33.25
CA PRO A 337 -12.99 5.00 34.58
C PRO A 337 -13.33 3.82 35.50
N ASN A 338 -14.33 2.98 35.20
CA ASN A 338 -14.91 2.03 36.18
C ASN A 338 -15.52 0.73 35.59
N ARG A 339 -14.93 0.09 34.57
CA ARG A 339 -15.32 -1.30 34.20
C ARG A 339 -14.20 -2.31 34.48
N PRO A 340 -14.51 -3.46 35.12
CA PRO A 340 -13.57 -4.56 35.21
C PRO A 340 -13.30 -5.07 33.79
N VAL A 341 -12.02 -5.19 33.48
CA VAL A 341 -11.47 -5.57 32.18
C VAL A 341 -11.98 -6.97 31.78
N CYS A 342 -13.02 -7.02 30.95
CA CYS A 342 -13.40 -8.27 30.29
C CYS A 342 -12.47 -8.49 29.09
N HIS A 343 -11.40 -9.26 29.33
CA HIS A 343 -10.57 -9.86 28.30
C HIS A 343 -11.33 -10.97 27.54
N PRO A 344 -11.09 -11.17 26.23
CA PRO A 344 -11.30 -12.46 25.62
C PRO A 344 -10.22 -13.44 26.13
N SER A 345 -10.53 -14.05 27.28
CA SER A 345 -10.04 -15.29 27.91
C SER A 345 -8.70 -15.94 27.48
N ARG A 346 -7.84 -16.47 28.38
CA ARG A 346 -7.85 -16.58 29.87
C ARG A 346 -6.48 -17.10 30.32
N ARG A 347 -6.10 -16.70 31.53
CA ARG A 347 -5.04 -17.22 32.42
C ARG A 347 -3.70 -16.45 32.35
N ASN A 348 -3.62 -15.50 33.28
CA ASN A 348 -2.41 -15.06 33.98
C ASN A 348 -1.45 -14.09 33.28
N CYS A 349 -1.94 -12.90 32.92
CA CYS A 349 -1.12 -11.68 32.97
C CYS A 349 -1.56 -10.85 34.17
N SER A 350 -1.08 -11.23 35.35
CA SER A 350 -1.34 -10.56 36.60
C SER A 350 -0.97 -9.07 36.51
N ALA A 351 -1.99 -8.22 36.69
CA ALA A 351 -1.88 -6.77 36.84
C ALA A 351 -1.49 -5.98 35.58
N LEU A 352 -2.50 -5.35 34.96
CA LEU A 352 -2.44 -4.09 34.20
C LEU A 352 -1.93 -2.93 35.11
N LEU A 353 -0.79 -3.17 35.79
CA LEU A 353 -0.30 -2.57 37.05
C LEU A 353 -0.72 -1.11 37.25
N LYS A 354 -1.85 -0.94 37.96
CA LYS A 354 -2.40 0.31 38.51
C LYS A 354 -2.40 1.48 37.52
N VAL A 355 -3.40 1.46 36.63
CA VAL A 355 -4.01 2.60 35.94
C VAL A 355 -3.13 3.85 35.92
N LEU A 356 -2.26 3.94 34.90
CA LEU A 356 -1.65 5.17 34.39
C LEU A 356 -0.92 6.11 35.38
N GLU A 357 -0.65 5.70 36.63
CA GLU A 357 0.00 6.54 37.63
C GLU A 357 1.14 5.78 38.32
N ARG A 358 2.32 5.87 37.70
CA ARG A 358 3.06 7.12 37.85
C ARG A 358 3.24 7.78 36.50
#